data_AF-A0A0D2USK6-F1
#
_entry.id   AF-A0A0D2USK6-F1
#
_cell.length_a   1.000
_cell.length_b   1.000
_cell.length_c   1.000
_cell.angle_alpha   90.00
_cell.angle_beta   90.00
_cell.angle_gamma   90.00
#
_symmetry.space_group_name_H-M   'P 1'
#
loop_
_entity.id
_entity.type
_entity.pdbx_description
1 polymer ?
#
loop_
_entity_poly.entity_id
_entity_poly.type
_entity_poly.pdbx_seq_one_letter_code
_entity_poly.pdbx_strand_id
1 'polypeptide(L)'
;LRFLDHYVTQWTITPIKRSIEFTKKIPNQILDKVQLQRFLHSFNYVIDFYPGLSKLCKPLYERLKKNSQPWINVHTNIVTQINK
;
A
#
# COMPACT_ATOMS: atom_id res chain seq x y z
N LEU A 1 -21.19 6.95 -11.02
CA LEU A 1 -20.68 8.22 -10.42
C LEU A 1 -19.23 8.01 -10.00
N ARG A 2 -18.32 8.96 -10.25
CA ARG A 2 -16.95 8.91 -9.71
C ARG A 2 -16.86 9.83 -8.49
N PHE A 3 -16.42 9.32 -7.35
CA PHE A 3 -16.30 10.09 -6.11
C PHE A 3 -15.11 9.59 -5.27
N LEU A 4 -14.24 10.49 -4.80
CA LEU A 4 -13.05 10.19 -3.98
C LEU A 4 -12.19 9.03 -4.50
N ASP A 5 -11.93 8.99 -5.80
CA ASP A 5 -11.24 7.87 -6.45
C ASP A 5 -11.91 6.49 -6.29
N HIS A 6 -13.25 6.48 -6.27
CA HIS A 6 -14.06 5.27 -6.36
C HIS A 6 -15.08 5.38 -7.50
N TYR A 7 -15.37 4.24 -8.13
CA TYR A 7 -16.55 4.07 -8.96
C TYR A 7 -17.72 3.65 -8.07
N VAL A 8 -18.77 4.46 -8.06
CA VAL A 8 -20.03 4.17 -7.36
C VAL A 8 -21.08 3.83 -8.42
N THR A 9 -21.54 2.58 -8.42
CA THR A 9 -22.57 2.05 -9.31
C THR A 9 -23.52 1.18 -8.50
N GLN A 10 -24.83 1.46 -8.57
CA GLN A 10 -25.94 0.66 -8.01
C GLN A 10 -25.51 -0.30 -6.88
N TRP A 11 -25.28 0.26 -5.68
CA TRP A 11 -24.90 -0.43 -4.43
C TRP A 11 -23.47 -0.97 -4.29
N THR A 12 -22.61 -0.77 -5.29
CA THR A 12 -21.21 -1.19 -5.24
C THR A 12 -20.27 0.01 -5.31
N ILE A 13 -19.26 0.01 -4.45
CA ILE A 13 -18.14 0.95 -4.44
C ILE A 13 -16.90 0.16 -4.85
N THR A 14 -16.27 0.53 -5.96
CA THR A 14 -15.03 -0.10 -6.42
C THR A 14 -13.89 0.91 -6.41
N PRO A 15 -12.75 0.62 -5.74
CA PRO A 15 -11.62 1.53 -5.72
C PRO A 15 -11.04 1.70 -7.13
N ILE A 16 -10.70 2.94 -7.50
CA ILE A 16 -10.03 3.22 -8.76
C ILE A 16 -8.60 2.67 -8.68
N LYS A 17 -8.20 1.96 -9.74
CA LYS A 17 -6.88 1.31 -9.93
C LYS A 17 -5.65 2.23 -9.75
N ARG A 18 -5.84 3.53 -9.52
CA ARG A 18 -4.81 4.56 -9.46
C ARG A 18 -3.85 4.39 -8.28
N SER A 19 -4.32 3.89 -7.14
CA SER A 19 -3.46 3.48 -6.01
C SER A 19 -2.47 2.42 -6.44
N ILE A 20 -2.95 1.41 -7.18
CA ILE A 20 -2.14 0.31 -7.68
C ILE A 20 -1.20 0.80 -8.79
N GLU A 21 -1.61 1.75 -9.62
CA GLU A 21 -0.72 2.35 -10.62
C GLU A 21 0.40 3.20 -9.99
N PHE A 22 0.12 3.85 -8.86
CA PHE A 22 1.13 4.60 -8.12
C PHE A 22 2.23 3.69 -7.56
N THR A 23 1.87 2.49 -7.11
CA THR A 23 2.80 1.57 -6.46
C THR A 23 3.79 0.98 -7.46
N LYS A 24 3.38 0.78 -8.71
CA LYS A 24 4.24 0.36 -9.82
C LYS A 24 5.42 1.31 -10.09
N LYS A 25 5.31 2.58 -9.69
CA LYS A 25 6.37 3.58 -9.88
C LYS A 25 7.34 3.65 -8.70
N ILE A 26 7.06 2.95 -7.61
CA ILE A 26 7.87 3.00 -6.39
C ILE A 26 8.93 1.89 -6.43
N PRO A 27 10.18 2.20 -6.04
CA PRO A 27 11.25 1.19 -6.01
C PRO A 27 10.92 0.06 -5.05
N ASN A 28 11.46 -1.14 -5.34
CA ASN A 28 11.26 -2.33 -4.51
C ASN A 28 11.84 -2.19 -3.10
N GLN A 29 12.72 -1.21 -2.88
CA GLN A 29 13.29 -0.87 -1.58
C GLN A 29 12.94 0.57 -1.22
N ILE A 30 12.33 0.77 -0.05
CA ILE A 30 11.90 2.09 0.45
C ILE A 30 12.61 2.37 1.76
N LEU A 31 13.82 2.92 1.67
CA LEU A 31 14.66 3.20 2.83
C LEU A 31 14.22 4.46 3.59
N ASP A 32 13.71 5.45 2.86
CA ASP A 32 13.24 6.69 3.45
C ASP A 32 11.89 6.51 4.16
N LYS A 33 11.82 6.95 5.41
CA LYS A 33 10.62 6.79 6.24
C LYS A 33 9.43 7.57 5.69
N VAL A 34 9.65 8.76 5.13
CA VAL A 34 8.57 9.60 4.58
C VAL A 34 8.02 8.96 3.31
N GLN A 35 8.88 8.42 2.44
CA GLN A 35 8.46 7.64 1.29
C GLN A 35 7.68 6.39 1.69
N LEU A 36 8.12 5.67 2.73
CA LEU A 36 7.41 4.49 3.25
C LEU A 36 6.02 4.86 3.79
N GLN A 37 5.91 5.98 4.51
CA GLN A 37 4.62 6.49 4.96
C GLN A 37 3.70 6.84 3.78
N ARG A 38 4.21 7.52 2.75
CA ARG A 38 3.43 7.86 1.55
C ARG A 38 2.98 6.60 0.80
N PHE A 39 3.86 5.61 0.67
CA PHE A 39 3.54 4.32 0.08
C PHE A 39 2.39 3.63 0.84
N LEU A 40 2.52 3.49 2.16
CA LEU A 40 1.47 2.88 2.99
C LEU A 40 0.16 3.68 2.98
N HIS A 41 0.25 5.01 2.99
CA HIS A 41 -0.92 5.88 2.93
C HIS A 41 -1.67 5.74 1.60
N SER A 42 -0.96 5.48 0.50
CA SER A 42 -1.60 5.23 -0.81
C SER A 42 -2.49 3.99 -0.82
N PHE A 43 -2.35 3.08 0.16
CA PHE A 43 -3.22 1.92 0.32
C PHE A 43 -4.38 2.13 1.29
N ASN A 44 -4.38 3.22 2.06
CA ASN A 44 -5.30 3.38 3.19
C ASN A 44 -6.78 3.34 2.78
N TYR A 45 -7.09 3.76 1.55
CA TYR A 45 -8.45 3.74 1.00
C TYR A 45 -8.82 2.45 0.27
N VAL A 46 -7.84 1.57 -0.01
CA VAL A 46 -8.09 0.27 -0.68
C VAL A 46 -7.95 -0.91 0.28
N ILE A 47 -7.36 -0.70 1.46
CA ILE A 47 -7.04 -1.78 2.41
C ILE A 47 -8.28 -2.54 2.90
N ASP A 48 -9.42 -1.86 2.98
CA ASP A 48 -10.71 -2.45 3.36
C ASP A 48 -11.34 -3.29 2.24
N PHE A 49 -10.93 -3.07 0.99
CA PHE A 49 -11.42 -3.79 -0.19
C PHE A 49 -10.61 -5.04 -0.53
N TYR A 50 -9.37 -5.15 -0.02
CA TYR A 50 -8.46 -6.26 -0.30
C TYR A 50 -8.12 -7.05 0.97
N PRO A 51 -8.93 -8.08 1.32
CA PRO A 51 -8.68 -8.90 2.49
C PRO A 51 -7.30 -9.57 2.38
N GLY A 52 -6.43 -9.29 3.35
CA GLY A 52 -5.05 -9.78 3.38
C GLY A 52 -3.99 -8.71 3.11
N LEU A 53 -4.33 -7.60 2.45
CA LEU A 53 -3.38 -6.50 2.22
C LEU A 53 -2.89 -5.87 3.53
N SER A 54 -3.79 -5.70 4.50
CA SER A 54 -3.44 -5.24 5.86
C SER A 54 -2.43 -6.15 6.55
N LYS A 55 -2.64 -7.48 6.48
CA LYS A 55 -1.72 -8.47 7.06
C LYS A 55 -0.37 -8.46 6.34
N LEU A 56 -0.38 -8.36 5.02
CA LEU A 56 0.82 -8.30 4.18
C LEU A 56 1.65 -7.04 4.46
N CYS A 57 1.00 -5.89 4.66
CA CYS A 57 1.67 -4.62 4.95
C CYS A 57 2.14 -4.48 6.40
N LYS A 58 1.75 -5.37 7.31
CA LYS A 58 2.08 -5.28 8.75
C LYS A 58 3.58 -5.08 9.01
N PRO A 59 4.51 -5.82 8.38
CA PRO A 59 5.95 -5.60 8.56
C PRO A 59 6.42 -4.21 8.09
N LEU A 60 5.77 -3.63 7.07
CA LEU A 60 6.05 -2.27 6.61
C LEU A 60 5.54 -1.22 7.60
N TYR A 61 4.41 -1.45 8.28
CA TYR A 61 3.94 -0.56 9.36
C TYR A 61 4.85 -0.61 10.59
N GLU A 62 5.38 -1.79 10.95
CA GLU A 62 6.36 -1.93 12.05
C GLU A 62 7.61 -1.08 11.81
N ARG A 63 8.01 -0.91 10.54
CA ARG A 63 9.12 -0.03 10.14
C ARG A 63 8.88 1.45 10.41
N LEU A 64 7.65 1.90 10.60
CA LEU A 64 7.33 3.29 10.93
C LEU A 64 7.54 3.62 12.41
N LYS A 65 7.68 2.62 13.28
CA LYS A 65 7.91 2.80 14.72
C LYS A 65 9.30 3.39 14.99
N LYS A 66 9.49 3.99 16.17
CA LYS A 66 10.75 4.63 16.57
C LYS A 66 11.95 3.65 16.57
N ASN A 67 11.74 2.41 17.01
CA ASN A 67 12.77 1.36 17.05
C ASN A 67 12.56 0.36 15.91
N SER A 68 12.60 0.82 14.66
CA SER A 68 12.34 -0.01 13.49
C SER A 68 13.48 -0.98 13.21
N GLN A 69 13.15 -2.22 12.84
CA GLN A 69 14.13 -3.15 12.28
C GLN A 69 14.70 -2.65 10.96
N PRO A 70 15.95 -3.00 10.59
CA PRO A 70 16.56 -2.64 9.31
C PRO A 70 15.79 -3.24 8.12
N TRP A 71 16.04 -2.69 6.92
CA TRP A 71 15.37 -3.15 5.71
C TRP A 71 15.94 -4.51 5.30
N ILE A 72 15.19 -5.58 5.57
CA ILE A 72 15.53 -6.95 5.16
C ILE A 72 14.73 -7.40 3.92
N ASN A 73 15.14 -8.52 3.33
CA ASN A 73 14.57 -9.08 2.10
C ASN A 73 13.04 -9.31 2.16
N VAL A 74 12.49 -9.55 3.35
CA VAL A 74 11.04 -9.68 3.57
C VAL A 74 10.29 -8.42 3.10
N HIS A 75 10.80 -7.23 3.38
CA HIS A 75 10.17 -5.97 2.97
C HIS A 75 10.17 -5.80 1.45
N THR A 76 11.30 -6.12 0.80
CA THR A 76 11.42 -6.10 -0.66
C THR A 76 10.44 -7.07 -1.31
N ASN A 77 10.29 -8.27 -0.74
CA ASN A 77 9.34 -9.27 -1.22
C ASN A 77 7.90 -8.78 -1.11
N ILE A 78 7.53 -8.08 -0.02
CA ILE A 78 6.20 -7.49 0.15
C ILE A 78 5.93 -6.43 -0.91
N VAL A 79 6.84 -5.47 -1.10
CA VAL A 79 6.67 -4.42 -2.12
C VAL A 79 6.55 -5.04 -3.52
N THR A 80 7.36 -6.06 -3.81
CA THR A 80 7.30 -6.80 -5.08
C THR A 80 5.97 -7.54 -5.26
N GLN A 81 5.41 -8.13 -4.19
CA GLN A 81 4.11 -8.80 -4.25
C GLN A 81 2.96 -7.83 -4.52
N ILE A 82 3.03 -6.62 -3.95
CA ILE A 82 2.01 -5.59 -4.17
C ILE A 82 2.09 -5.00 -5.59
N ASN A 83 3.29 -4.99 -6.19
CA ASN A 83 3.52 -4.47 -7.53
C ASN A 83 3.23 -5.48 -8.66
N LYS A 84 3.05 -6.77 -8.35
CA LYS A 84 2.65 -7.82 -9.31
C LYS A 84 1.15 -7.76 -9.57
#